data_AF-A0AAU2MQ27-F1
#
_entry.id   AF-A0AAU2MQ27-F1
#
_cell.length_a   1.000
_cell.length_b   1.000
_cell.length_c   1.000
_cell.angle_alpha   90.00
_cell.angle_beta   90.00
_cell.angle_gamma   90.00
#
_symmetry.space_group_name_H-M   'P 1'
#
loop_
_entity.id
_entity.type
_entity.pdbx_description
1 polymer ?
#
loop_
_entity_poly.entity_id
_entity_poly.type
_entity_poly.pdbx_seq_one_letter_code
_entity_poly.pdbx_strand_id
1 'polypeptide(L)'
;MERREQYVRYQQDRTVLATIGAHLDPQISQISVRLPRSVAESAVAAWDREELGGIGEESPEEYELRDDAAELAFIGLAITLRGVWDGEEVVVDLDVVQIAAALQAAR
;
A
#
# COMPACT_ATOMS: atom_id res chain seq x y z
N MET A 1 6.25 -0.25 -37.60
CA MET A 1 6.31 -1.62 -37.03
C MET A 1 7.11 -1.63 -35.73
N GLU A 2 8.26 -0.95 -35.67
CA GLU A 2 9.14 -0.84 -34.47
C GLU A 2 8.42 -0.50 -33.14
N ARG A 3 7.44 0.42 -33.14
CA ARG A 3 6.69 0.78 -31.91
C ARG A 3 5.98 -0.44 -31.30
N ARG A 4 5.39 -1.33 -32.11
CA ARG A 4 4.71 -2.53 -31.60
C ARG A 4 5.70 -3.57 -31.08
N GLU A 5 6.86 -3.71 -31.72
CA GLU A 5 7.94 -4.59 -31.24
C GLU A 5 8.48 -4.12 -29.88
N GLN A 6 8.58 -2.80 -29.66
CA GLN A 6 8.97 -2.24 -28.36
C GLN A 6 7.97 -2.60 -27.25
N TYR A 7 6.66 -2.51 -27.51
CA TYR A 7 5.65 -2.90 -26.52
C TYR A 7 5.64 -4.41 -26.22
N VAL A 8 5.94 -5.26 -27.22
CA VAL A 8 6.15 -6.71 -26.98
C VAL A 8 7.33 -6.94 -26.05
N ARG A 9 8.46 -6.25 -26.27
CA ARG A 9 9.61 -6.31 -25.37
C ARG A 9 9.26 -5.80 -23.97
N TYR A 10 8.55 -4.67 -23.84
CA TYR A 10 8.13 -4.17 -22.53
C TYR A 10 7.19 -5.13 -21.79
N GLN A 11 6.35 -5.87 -22.51
CA GLN A 11 5.54 -6.91 -21.90
C GLN A 11 6.40 -8.07 -21.36
N GLN A 12 7.45 -8.46 -22.09
CA GLN A 12 8.43 -9.44 -21.62
C GLN A 12 9.20 -8.94 -20.40
N ASP A 13 9.64 -7.68 -20.43
CA ASP A 13 10.33 -7.02 -19.31
C ASP A 13 9.42 -7.00 -18.06
N ARG A 14 8.13 -6.71 -18.22
CA ARG A 14 7.15 -6.77 -17.12
C ARG A 14 7.01 -8.18 -16.53
N THR A 15 7.07 -9.23 -17.35
CA THR A 15 7.04 -10.61 -16.87
C THR A 15 8.27 -10.94 -16.02
N VAL A 16 9.46 -10.48 -16.43
CA VAL A 16 10.69 -10.64 -15.64
C VAL A 16 10.57 -9.89 -14.32
N LEU A 17 10.08 -8.64 -14.34
CA LEU A 17 9.87 -7.85 -13.13
C LEU A 17 8.89 -8.54 -12.16
N ALA A 18 7.78 -9.08 -12.66
CA ALA A 18 6.83 -9.83 -11.84
C ALA A 18 7.45 -11.09 -11.22
N THR A 19 8.33 -11.78 -11.97
CA THR A 19 9.05 -12.97 -11.48
C THR A 19 10.01 -12.61 -10.35
N ILE A 20 10.73 -11.50 -10.48
CA ILE A 20 11.58 -10.97 -9.41
C ILE A 20 10.73 -10.67 -8.18
N GLY A 21 9.59 -9.98 -8.34
CA GLY A 21 8.66 -9.70 -7.25
C GLY A 21 8.23 -10.95 -6.49
N ALA A 22 7.79 -12.00 -7.20
CA ALA A 22 7.38 -13.27 -6.59
C ALA A 22 8.51 -13.98 -5.80
N HIS A 23 9.77 -13.79 -6.20
CA HIS A 23 10.91 -14.32 -5.45
C HIS A 23 11.24 -13.48 -4.22
N LEU A 24 11.06 -12.16 -4.28
CA LEU A 24 11.38 -11.25 -3.19
C LEU A 24 10.31 -11.24 -2.10
N ASP A 25 9.03 -11.32 -2.47
CA ASP A 25 7.87 -11.25 -1.58
C ASP A 25 8.02 -12.04 -0.25
N PRO A 26 8.39 -13.34 -0.25
CA PRO A 26 8.56 -14.09 1.00
C PRO A 26 9.81 -13.71 1.82
N GLN A 27 10.76 -12.95 1.24
CA GLN A 27 12.03 -12.58 1.88
C GLN A 27 11.97 -11.24 2.61
N ILE A 28 11.11 -10.33 2.15
CA ILE A 28 11.04 -8.94 2.62
C ILE A 28 9.64 -8.60 3.14
N SER A 29 9.02 -9.53 3.85
CA SER A 29 7.60 -9.42 4.19
C SER A 29 7.28 -8.22 5.09
N GLN A 30 8.17 -7.83 6.02
CA GLN A 30 7.88 -6.74 6.96
C GLN A 30 9.13 -5.92 7.32
N ILE A 31 8.96 -4.60 7.40
CA ILE A 31 9.98 -3.64 7.84
C ILE A 31 9.46 -2.84 9.02
N SER A 32 10.26 -2.77 10.09
CA SER A 32 9.95 -1.94 11.25
C SER A 32 10.16 -0.46 10.96
N VAL A 33 9.10 0.33 11.09
CA VAL A 33 9.09 1.78 10.83
C VAL A 33 8.55 2.56 12.02
N ARG A 34 8.85 3.86 12.06
CA ARG A 34 8.28 4.82 13.03
C ARG A 34 7.37 5.81 12.34
N LEU A 35 6.22 6.06 12.95
CA LEU A 35 5.26 7.05 12.50
C LEU A 35 4.88 7.98 13.66
N PRO A 36 4.65 9.28 13.39
CA PRO A 36 4.04 10.17 14.36
C PRO A 36 2.69 9.64 14.82
N ARG A 37 2.42 9.77 16.12
CA ARG A 37 1.19 9.30 16.78
C ARG A 37 -0.06 9.79 16.06
N SER A 38 -0.12 11.08 15.74
CA SER A 38 -1.29 11.69 15.09
C SER A 38 -1.58 11.10 13.71
N VAL A 39 -0.54 10.74 12.95
CA VAL A 39 -0.68 10.10 11.63
C VAL A 39 -1.13 8.66 11.79
N ALA A 40 -0.56 7.94 12.75
CA ALA A 40 -0.95 6.57 13.08
C ALA A 40 -2.41 6.48 13.55
N GLU A 41 -2.84 7.40 14.41
CA GLU A 41 -4.24 7.50 14.87
C GLU A 41 -5.19 7.74 13.70
N SER A 42 -4.79 8.53 12.70
CA SER A 42 -5.58 8.74 11.48
C SER A 42 -5.70 7.47 10.64
N ALA A 43 -4.64 6.68 10.52
CA ALA A 43 -4.69 5.40 9.82
C ALA A 43 -5.58 4.39 10.56
N VAL A 44 -5.48 4.32 11.90
CA VAL A 44 -6.37 3.48 12.73
C VAL A 44 -7.83 3.91 12.57
N ALA A 45 -8.12 5.21 12.60
CA ALA A 45 -9.46 5.72 12.35
C ALA A 45 -9.97 5.35 10.94
N ALA A 46 -9.08 5.29 9.94
CA ALA A 46 -9.43 4.85 8.60
C ALA A 46 -9.79 3.36 8.55
N TRP A 47 -9.18 2.51 9.39
CA TRP A 47 -9.55 1.10 9.54
C TRP A 47 -10.87 0.90 10.30
N ASP A 48 -11.09 1.65 11.37
CA ASP A 48 -12.24 1.48 12.26
C ASP A 48 -13.55 2.04 11.68
N ARG A 49 -13.48 2.83 10.61
CA ARG A 49 -14.68 3.45 10.02
C ARG A 49 -15.55 2.42 9.30
N GLU A 50 -16.85 2.56 9.44
CA GLU A 50 -17.82 1.80 8.65
C GLU A 50 -18.09 2.52 7.32
N GLU A 51 -17.84 1.83 6.21
CA GLU A 51 -18.22 2.30 4.87
C GLU A 51 -19.49 1.57 4.44
N LEU A 52 -20.64 2.13 4.85
CA LEU A 52 -21.96 1.53 4.58
C LEU A 52 -22.48 1.82 3.16
N GLY A 53 -21.74 2.60 2.37
CA GLY A 53 -22.03 2.88 0.97
C GLY A 53 -21.71 1.69 0.07
N GLY A 54 -22.58 1.41 -0.90
CA GLY A 54 -22.27 0.45 -1.96
C GLY A 54 -21.26 1.03 -2.96
N ILE A 55 -20.48 0.16 -3.61
CA ILE A 55 -19.60 0.56 -4.71
C ILE A 55 -20.46 0.76 -5.97
N GLY A 56 -20.47 1.98 -6.49
CA GLY A 56 -21.17 2.36 -7.73
C GLY A 56 -20.33 2.09 -8.99
N GLU A 57 -20.70 2.72 -10.10
CA GLU A 57 -19.78 2.86 -11.23
C GLU A 57 -18.65 3.81 -10.83
N GLU A 58 -17.39 3.38 -11.01
CA GLU A 58 -16.19 4.16 -10.70
C GLU A 58 -15.44 4.48 -12.00
N SER A 59 -14.92 5.70 -12.10
CA SER A 59 -13.85 6.02 -13.06
C SER A 59 -12.53 5.36 -12.63
N PRO A 60 -11.53 5.27 -13.53
CA PRO A 60 -10.20 4.80 -13.15
C PRO A 60 -9.57 5.61 -12.00
N GLU A 61 -9.75 6.92 -11.99
CA GLU A 61 -9.24 7.80 -10.94
C GLU A 61 -9.96 7.59 -9.60
N GLU A 62 -11.28 7.37 -9.63
CA GLU A 62 -12.05 7.03 -8.42
C GLU A 62 -11.64 5.67 -7.85
N TYR A 63 -11.35 4.70 -8.72
CA TYR A 63 -10.80 3.41 -8.33
C TYR A 63 -9.44 3.57 -7.63
N GLU A 64 -8.52 4.36 -8.20
CA GLU A 64 -7.20 4.63 -7.60
C GLU A 64 -7.32 5.26 -6.21
N LEU A 65 -8.20 6.25 -6.05
CA LEU A 65 -8.47 6.87 -4.75
C LEU A 65 -9.02 5.87 -3.72
N ARG A 66 -9.91 4.96 -4.15
CA ARG A 66 -10.43 3.93 -3.27
C ARG A 66 -9.36 2.92 -2.87
N ASP A 67 -8.46 2.56 -3.80
CA ASP A 67 -7.34 1.66 -3.54
C ASP A 67 -6.37 2.27 -2.51
N ASP A 68 -6.00 3.54 -2.69
CA ASP A 68 -5.17 4.28 -1.72
C ASP A 68 -5.84 4.38 -0.33
N ALA A 69 -7.16 4.60 -0.29
CA ALA A 69 -7.92 4.61 0.95
C ALA A 69 -7.95 3.24 1.64
N ALA A 70 -7.92 2.15 0.88
CA ALA A 70 -7.82 0.80 1.40
C ALA A 70 -6.41 0.52 1.96
N GLU A 71 -5.35 0.94 1.27
CA GLU A 71 -3.97 0.83 1.77
C GLU A 71 -3.78 1.56 3.10
N LEU A 72 -4.34 2.77 3.24
CA LEU A 72 -4.35 3.50 4.51
C LEU A 72 -5.05 2.70 5.63
N ALA A 73 -6.19 2.09 5.33
CA ALA A 73 -6.92 1.26 6.29
C ALA A 73 -6.12 0.00 6.66
N PHE A 74 -5.42 -0.64 5.72
CA PHE A 74 -4.56 -1.78 6.03
C PHE A 74 -3.35 -1.39 6.90
N ILE A 75 -2.81 -0.18 6.75
CA ILE A 75 -1.81 0.36 7.68
C ILE A 75 -2.45 0.58 9.05
N GLY A 76 -3.67 1.09 9.13
CA GLY A 76 -4.43 1.21 10.38
C GLY A 76 -4.63 -0.13 11.11
N LEU A 77 -5.01 -1.17 10.36
CA LEU A 77 -5.12 -2.54 10.88
C LEU A 77 -3.77 -3.04 11.43
N ALA A 78 -2.69 -2.81 10.68
CA ALA A 78 -1.34 -3.17 11.11
C ALA A 78 -0.98 -2.50 12.44
N ILE A 79 -1.20 -1.19 12.56
CA ILE A 79 -0.94 -0.44 13.79
C ILE A 79 -1.79 -0.98 14.95
N THR A 80 -3.06 -1.30 14.70
CA THR A 80 -3.97 -1.87 15.70
C THR A 80 -3.50 -3.22 16.22
N LEU A 81 -3.03 -4.10 15.33
CA LEU A 81 -2.63 -5.47 15.69
C LEU A 81 -1.24 -5.56 16.32
N ARG A 82 -0.30 -4.72 15.88
CA ARG A 82 1.14 -4.89 16.16
C ARG A 82 1.90 -3.59 16.47
N GLY A 83 1.22 -2.44 16.53
CA GLY A 83 1.83 -1.16 16.87
C GLY A 83 2.26 -1.06 18.34
N VAL A 84 3.48 -0.59 18.57
CA VAL A 84 4.03 -0.28 19.90
C VAL A 84 4.08 1.25 20.04
N TRP A 85 3.15 1.79 20.82
CA TRP A 85 3.04 3.23 21.04
C TRP A 85 4.04 3.70 22.11
N ASP A 86 4.83 4.71 21.78
CA ASP A 86 5.85 5.32 22.66
C ASP A 86 5.79 6.84 22.55
N GLY A 87 5.12 7.47 23.51
CA GLY A 87 4.88 8.91 23.51
C GLY A 87 4.15 9.39 22.26
N GLU A 88 4.84 10.25 21.49
CA GLU A 88 4.35 10.88 20.26
C GLU A 88 4.62 10.06 19.00
N GLU A 89 5.11 8.83 19.12
CA GLU A 89 5.41 7.96 17.99
C GLU A 89 4.79 6.57 18.19
N VAL A 90 4.62 5.84 17.09
CA VAL A 90 4.36 4.40 17.10
C VAL A 90 5.43 3.68 16.28
N VAL A 91 5.92 2.56 16.81
CA VAL A 91 6.75 1.61 16.06
C VAL A 91 5.85 0.50 15.56
N VAL A 92 5.85 0.24 14.26
CA VAL A 92 5.03 -0.81 13.66
C VAL A 92 5.81 -1.48 12.53
N ASP A 93 5.71 -2.79 12.43
CA ASP A 93 6.24 -3.52 11.29
C ASP A 93 5.24 -3.37 10.14
N LEU A 94 5.59 -2.82 8.98
CA LEU A 94 4.68 -2.70 7.83
C LEU A 94 5.12 -3.61 6.71
N ASP A 95 4.15 -4.10 5.93
CA ASP A 95 4.45 -4.81 4.70
C ASP A 95 5.12 -3.86 3.71
N VAL A 96 6.09 -4.36 2.93
CA VAL A 96 6.79 -3.54 1.92
C VAL A 96 5.82 -2.95 0.90
N VAL A 97 4.74 -3.65 0.57
CA VAL A 97 3.70 -3.14 -0.34
C VAL A 97 2.99 -1.94 0.28
N GLN A 98 2.64 -1.99 1.57
CA GLN A 98 2.03 -0.87 2.29
C GLN A 98 2.96 0.36 2.34
N ILE A 99 4.26 0.12 2.58
CA ILE A 99 5.26 1.18 2.56
C ILE A 99 5.39 1.78 1.16
N ALA A 100 5.44 0.94 0.12
CA ALA A 100 5.53 1.39 -1.26
C ALA A 100 4.31 2.22 -1.68
N ALA A 101 3.10 1.80 -1.31
CA ALA A 101 1.87 2.53 -1.56
C ALA A 101 1.90 3.93 -0.92
N ALA A 102 2.24 4.01 0.38
CA ALA A 102 2.35 5.29 1.08
C ALA A 102 3.40 6.23 0.45
N LEU A 103 4.54 5.68 0.01
CA LEU A 103 5.57 6.45 -0.68
C LEU A 103 5.17 6.90 -2.08
N GLN A 104 4.31 6.14 -2.76
CA GLN A 104 3.79 6.48 -4.08
C GLN A 104 2.74 7.60 -3.98
N ALA A 105 1.83 7.52 -3.00
CA ALA A 105 0.83 8.56 -2.74
C ALA A 105 1.43 9.93 -2.35
N ALA A 106 2.68 9.94 -1.88
CA ALA A 106 3.41 11.16 -1.54
C ALA A 106 4.06 11.89 -2.74
N ARG A 107 3.94 11.36 -3.97
CA ARG A 107 4.63 11.85 -5.17
C ARG A 107 3.65 12.39 -6.21
#